data_AF-A0AAN7ZRW1-F1
#
_entry.id   AF-A0AAN7ZRW1-F1
#
_cell.length_a   1.000
_cell.length_b   1.000
_cell.length_c   1.000
_cell.angle_alpha   90.00
_cell.angle_beta   90.00
_cell.angle_gamma   90.00
#
_symmetry.space_group_name_H-M   'P 1'
#
loop_
_entity.id
_entity.type
_entity.pdbx_description
1 polymer ?
#
loop_
_entity_poly.entity_id
_entity_poly.type
_entity_poly.pdbx_seq_one_letter_code
_entity_poly.pdbx_strand_id
1 'polypeptide(L)'
;MRQSKLFEAVHKNITKFETKLDNYIPPPTSPLQLSSTDKRKEQFPAFDRKCVDTVPKICTWTYMTESELEDLFHLTNKRDIRRTIDQKMGDEYPKGLGRLLLVELMYSVFQICKTSRMNLRQTGTLLSIFYLTHQYFSSSFDTTTEKTYHFFKEYILQHCVECPPDTMQIFSYAESKNVVSFFCTLYLRNLPLIKLLTLPNFGFTVQYKLPPEPVKSKGKKK
;
A
#
# COMPACT_ATOMS: atom_id res chain seq x y z
N MET A 1 -15.93 -11.14 -34.25
CA MET A 1 -15.28 -9.81 -34.28
C MET A 1 -15.74 -8.90 -33.12
N ARG A 2 -15.49 -9.23 -31.84
CA ARG A 2 -15.89 -8.39 -30.68
C ARG A 2 -14.76 -8.04 -29.71
N GLN A 3 -13.52 -8.46 -29.98
CA GLN A 3 -12.37 -8.22 -29.09
C GLN A 3 -11.62 -6.91 -29.36
N SER A 4 -11.76 -6.27 -30.52
CA SER A 4 -10.99 -5.06 -30.84
C SER A 4 -11.46 -3.80 -30.10
N LYS A 5 -12.75 -3.70 -29.73
CA LYS A 5 -13.32 -2.50 -29.10
C LYS A 5 -12.95 -2.33 -27.62
N LEU A 6 -12.53 -3.40 -26.93
CA LEU A 6 -12.10 -3.30 -25.53
C LEU A 6 -10.70 -2.67 -25.41
N PHE A 7 -9.81 -2.91 -26.37
CA PHE A 7 -8.45 -2.36 -26.37
C PHE A 7 -8.42 -0.86 -26.72
N GLU A 8 -9.35 -0.37 -27.57
CA GLU A 8 -9.45 1.06 -27.88
C GLU A 8 -9.81 1.91 -26.65
N ALA A 9 -10.61 1.37 -25.72
CA ALA A 9 -10.99 2.06 -24.49
C ALA A 9 -9.82 2.22 -23.51
N VAL A 10 -8.89 1.27 -23.52
CA VAL A 10 -7.63 1.34 -22.75
C VAL A 10 -6.68 2.35 -23.38
N HIS A 11 -6.57 2.36 -24.72
CA HIS A 11 -5.71 3.31 -25.42
C HIS A 11 -6.16 4.77 -25.24
N LYS A 12 -7.47 5.03 -25.20
CA LYS A 12 -8.02 6.37 -24.91
C LYS A 12 -7.72 6.91 -23.50
N ASN A 13 -7.39 6.04 -22.54
CA ASN A 13 -7.14 6.43 -21.15
C ASN A 13 -5.69 6.25 -20.70
N ILE A 14 -4.82 5.72 -21.57
CA ILE A 14 -3.41 5.47 -21.25
C ILE A 14 -2.66 6.78 -20.93
N THR A 15 -2.97 7.85 -21.67
CA THR A 15 -2.38 9.18 -21.48
C THR A 15 -2.95 9.95 -20.29
N LYS A 16 -4.09 9.50 -19.71
CA LYS A 16 -4.71 10.18 -18.57
C LYS A 16 -3.89 10.04 -17.28
N PHE A 17 -3.03 9.03 -17.22
CA PHE A 17 -2.11 8.77 -16.11
C PHE A 17 -0.65 8.76 -16.54
N GLU A 18 -0.33 9.26 -17.74
CA GLU A 18 1.06 9.45 -18.15
C GLU A 18 1.72 10.49 -17.23
N THR A 19 2.64 10.03 -16.41
CA THR A 19 3.60 10.86 -15.69
C THR A 19 4.50 11.54 -16.72
N LYS A 20 4.14 12.77 -17.12
CA LYS A 20 4.99 13.60 -17.99
C LYS A 20 6.37 13.73 -17.35
N LEU A 21 7.42 13.33 -18.08
CA LEU A 21 8.81 13.42 -17.62
C LEU A 21 9.19 14.87 -17.26
N ASP A 22 8.61 15.84 -17.97
CA ASP A 22 8.84 17.28 -17.77
C ASP A 22 8.42 17.79 -16.38
N ASN A 23 7.49 17.11 -15.70
CA ASN A 23 7.13 17.43 -14.32
C ASN A 23 8.25 17.07 -13.31
N TYR A 24 9.28 16.35 -13.76
CA TYR A 24 10.38 15.86 -12.95
C TYR A 24 11.73 16.44 -13.35
N ILE A 25 11.80 17.26 -14.40
CA ILE A 25 13.01 18.00 -14.76
C ILE A 25 13.05 19.24 -13.85
N PRO A 26 13.98 19.32 -12.87
CA PRO A 26 14.13 20.54 -12.09
C PRO A 26 14.50 21.68 -13.05
N PRO A 27 13.93 22.89 -12.89
CA PRO A 27 14.34 24.03 -13.70
C PRO A 27 15.85 24.24 -13.54
N PRO A 28 16.56 24.63 -14.61
CA PRO A 28 18.01 24.79 -14.60
C PRO A 28 18.37 25.76 -13.47
N THR A 29 18.99 25.22 -12.42
CA THR A 29 19.30 25.96 -11.22
C THR A 29 20.59 26.73 -11.47
N SER A 30 20.53 28.05 -11.37
CA SER A 30 21.69 28.91 -11.22
C SER A 30 22.56 28.44 -10.03
N PRO A 31 23.87 28.80 -10.00
CA PRO A 31 24.82 28.22 -9.05
C PRO A 31 24.31 28.26 -7.61
N LEU A 32 24.20 27.08 -7.01
CA LEU A 32 23.67 26.82 -5.68
C LEU A 32 24.33 27.71 -4.62
N GLN A 33 23.61 28.72 -4.15
CA GLN A 33 23.76 29.17 -2.78
C GLN A 33 23.04 28.16 -1.88
N LEU A 34 23.81 27.52 -1.01
CA LEU A 34 23.32 26.61 0.01
C LEU A 34 22.52 27.42 1.06
N SER A 35 21.25 27.71 0.79
CA SER A 35 20.34 28.33 1.75
C SER A 35 19.23 27.34 2.15
N SER A 36 19.29 26.98 3.44
CA SER A 36 18.20 26.52 4.32
C SER A 36 16.80 26.35 3.68
N THR A 37 16.58 25.29 2.90
CA THR A 37 15.23 24.92 2.45
C THR A 37 15.07 23.40 2.33
N ASP A 38 14.97 22.72 3.48
CA ASP A 38 14.55 21.31 3.59
C ASP A 38 13.06 21.08 3.24
N LYS A 39 12.27 22.15 3.06
CA LYS A 39 10.81 22.09 2.86
C LYS A 39 10.33 21.38 1.58
N ARG A 40 11.20 21.15 0.59
CA ARG A 40 10.81 20.43 -0.65
C ARG A 40 10.95 18.90 -0.55
N LYS A 41 11.72 18.38 0.40
CA LYS A 41 11.88 16.92 0.57
C LYS A 41 10.60 16.26 1.10
N GLU A 42 9.84 16.99 1.91
CA GLU A 42 8.57 16.56 2.50
C GLU A 42 7.42 16.44 1.49
N GLN A 43 7.61 16.85 0.24
CA GLN A 43 6.54 16.89 -0.76
C GLN A 43 6.39 15.59 -1.57
N PHE A 44 7.37 14.68 -1.55
CA PHE A 44 7.26 13.41 -2.28
C PHE A 44 6.80 12.29 -1.36
N PRO A 45 5.73 11.55 -1.71
CA PRO A 45 5.24 10.42 -0.92
C PRO A 45 6.27 9.27 -0.76
N ALA A 46 7.37 9.29 -1.54
CA ALA A 46 8.50 8.38 -1.37
C ALA A 46 9.31 8.60 -0.07
N PHE A 47 9.17 9.77 0.58
CA PHE A 47 9.89 10.11 1.81
C PHE A 47 9.01 10.10 3.06
N ASP A 48 7.68 10.07 2.92
CA ASP A 48 6.75 9.96 4.05
C ASP A 48 6.58 8.48 4.45
N ARG A 49 7.53 7.97 5.23
CA ARG A 49 7.54 6.57 5.68
C ARG A 49 6.64 6.43 6.90
N LYS A 50 5.42 5.96 6.71
CA LYS A 50 4.61 5.46 7.84
C LYS A 50 5.27 4.18 8.38
N CYS A 51 5.94 4.29 9.52
CA CYS A 51 6.46 3.15 10.27
C CYS A 51 5.28 2.28 10.72
N VAL A 52 5.27 1.02 10.33
CA VAL A 52 4.29 0.04 10.81
C VAL A 52 4.94 -0.74 11.95
N ASP A 53 4.21 -0.94 13.04
CA ASP A 53 4.63 -1.81 14.13
C ASP A 53 5.02 -3.18 13.56
N THR A 54 6.26 -3.60 13.80
CA THR A 54 6.80 -4.87 13.31
C THR A 54 6.30 -6.07 14.11
N VAL A 55 5.74 -5.82 15.29
CA VAL A 55 5.20 -6.84 16.19
C VAL A 55 3.69 -6.93 15.97
N PRO A 56 3.17 -8.11 15.60
CA PRO A 56 1.73 -8.30 15.44
C PRO A 56 1.04 -8.14 16.80
N LYS A 57 -0.14 -7.53 16.79
CA LYS A 57 -1.00 -7.31 17.96
C LYS A 57 -2.44 -7.65 17.58
N ILE A 58 -3.29 -7.92 18.57
CA ILE A 58 -4.73 -8.13 18.36
C ILE A 58 -5.34 -6.91 17.64
N CYS A 59 -5.86 -7.12 16.42
CA CYS A 59 -6.28 -6.03 15.54
C CYS A 59 -7.74 -6.12 15.05
N THR A 60 -8.69 -6.46 15.92
CA THR A 60 -10.09 -6.74 15.51
C THR A 60 -10.79 -5.54 14.83
N TRP A 61 -10.59 -4.33 15.32
CA TRP A 61 -11.31 -3.12 14.87
C TRP A 61 -10.36 -2.01 14.39
N THR A 62 -9.16 -2.38 13.94
CA THR A 62 -8.12 -1.42 13.57
C THR A 62 -8.43 -0.71 12.24
N TYR A 63 -9.00 -1.43 11.26
CA TYR A 63 -9.36 -0.85 9.97
C TYR A 63 -10.75 -0.20 9.95
N MET A 64 -11.73 -0.83 10.61
CA MET A 64 -13.13 -0.42 10.60
C MET A 64 -13.75 -0.72 11.96
N THR A 65 -14.65 0.16 12.44
CA THR A 65 -15.37 -0.09 13.70
C THR A 65 -16.49 -1.10 13.50
N GLU A 66 -17.02 -1.62 14.61
CA GLU A 66 -18.11 -2.59 14.60
C GLU A 66 -19.36 -2.05 13.88
N SER A 67 -19.81 -0.83 14.22
CA SER A 67 -20.99 -0.23 13.61
C SER A 67 -20.82 0.01 12.11
N GLU A 68 -19.64 0.46 11.68
CA GLU A 68 -19.35 0.72 10.28
C GLU A 68 -19.34 -0.57 9.44
N LEU A 69 -18.90 -1.67 10.05
CA LEU A 69 -18.92 -2.96 9.41
C LEU A 69 -20.35 -3.50 9.31
N GLU A 70 -21.19 -3.32 10.33
CA GLU A 70 -22.63 -3.65 10.24
C GLU A 70 -23.30 -2.90 9.10
N ASP A 71 -23.06 -1.59 9.00
CA ASP A 71 -23.55 -0.77 7.88
C ASP A 71 -23.08 -1.33 6.54
N LEU A 72 -21.81 -1.73 6.44
CA LEU A 72 -21.25 -2.35 5.24
C LEU A 72 -21.92 -3.70 4.90
N PHE A 73 -22.34 -4.47 5.89
CA PHE A 73 -23.05 -5.74 5.69
C PHE A 73 -24.43 -5.52 5.09
N HIS A 74 -25.13 -4.46 5.50
CA HIS A 74 -26.44 -4.06 4.95
C HIS A 74 -26.37 -3.62 3.48
N LEU A 75 -25.21 -3.17 3.01
CA LEU A 75 -25.02 -2.82 1.61
C LEU A 75 -24.96 -4.07 0.70
N THR A 76 -25.81 -4.07 -0.32
CA THR A 76 -25.88 -5.13 -1.35
C THR A 76 -25.19 -4.72 -2.66
N ASN A 77 -25.16 -3.43 -2.95
CA ASN A 77 -24.58 -2.91 -4.18
C ASN A 77 -23.05 -2.83 -4.07
N LYS A 78 -22.39 -3.51 -5.02
CA LYS A 78 -20.93 -3.54 -5.17
C LYS A 78 -20.29 -2.16 -5.20
N ARG A 79 -20.94 -1.19 -5.88
CA ARG A 79 -20.40 0.18 -6.00
C ARG A 79 -20.39 0.90 -4.65
N ASP A 80 -21.42 0.71 -3.85
CA ASP A 80 -21.57 1.38 -2.56
C ASP A 80 -20.58 0.79 -1.54
N ILE A 81 -20.41 -0.54 -1.53
CA ILE A 81 -19.39 -1.21 -0.69
C ILE A 81 -17.99 -0.68 -0.99
N ARG A 82 -17.61 -0.60 -2.27
CA ARG A 82 -16.30 -0.05 -2.68
C ARG A 82 -16.15 1.41 -2.26
N ARG A 83 -17.22 2.20 -2.37
CA ARG A 83 -17.21 3.61 -1.95
C ARG A 83 -17.00 3.76 -0.45
N THR A 84 -17.66 2.94 0.37
CA THR A 84 -17.47 2.96 1.83
C THR A 84 -16.04 2.57 2.21
N ILE A 85 -15.50 1.52 1.57
CA ILE A 85 -14.09 1.11 1.75
C ILE A 85 -13.13 2.24 1.35
N ASP A 86 -13.37 2.89 0.21
CA ASP A 86 -12.56 4.00 -0.28
C ASP A 86 -12.61 5.22 0.66
N GLN A 87 -13.78 5.54 1.21
CA GLN A 87 -13.96 6.63 2.17
C GLN A 87 -13.19 6.38 3.47
N LYS A 88 -13.09 5.12 3.92
CA LYS A 88 -12.37 4.76 5.15
C LYS A 88 -10.87 4.97 5.07
N MET A 89 -10.28 4.89 3.88
CA MET A 89 -8.85 5.15 3.71
C MET A 89 -8.48 6.64 3.89
N GLY A 90 -9.46 7.55 3.97
CA GLY A 90 -9.26 8.98 4.16
C GLY A 90 -8.54 9.65 2.98
N ASP A 91 -8.17 10.93 3.13
CA ASP A 91 -7.34 11.65 2.15
C ASP A 91 -5.83 11.42 2.36
N GLU A 92 -5.43 10.80 3.46
CA GLU A 92 -4.02 10.51 3.77
C GLU A 92 -3.40 9.47 2.83
N TYR A 93 -4.20 8.56 2.28
CA TYR A 93 -3.69 7.56 1.34
C TYR A 93 -3.56 8.15 -0.07
N PRO A 94 -2.37 8.07 -0.71
CA PRO A 94 -2.13 8.74 -1.98
C PRO A 94 -3.12 8.28 -3.04
N LYS A 95 -3.71 9.25 -3.74
CA LYS A 95 -4.66 9.02 -4.83
C LYS A 95 -3.93 8.37 -6.01
N GLY A 96 -4.53 7.36 -6.64
CA GLY A 96 -3.94 6.68 -7.80
C GLY A 96 -4.29 5.20 -7.88
N LEU A 97 -3.52 4.46 -8.71
CA LEU A 97 -3.73 3.03 -8.94
C LEU A 97 -3.52 2.19 -7.66
N GLY A 98 -2.56 2.55 -6.81
CA GLY A 98 -2.34 1.86 -5.53
C GLY A 98 -3.56 1.89 -4.61
N ARG A 99 -4.27 3.02 -4.56
CA ARG A 99 -5.52 3.15 -3.80
C ARG A 99 -6.63 2.27 -4.38
N LEU A 100 -6.82 2.31 -5.69
CA LEU A 100 -7.81 1.47 -6.38
C LEU A 100 -7.54 -0.03 -6.15
N LEU A 101 -6.26 -0.42 -6.16
CA LEU A 101 -5.84 -1.78 -5.88
C LEU A 101 -6.18 -2.19 -4.44
N LEU A 102 -5.90 -1.32 -3.46
CA LEU A 102 -6.22 -1.60 -2.06
C LEU A 102 -7.74 -1.70 -1.84
N VAL A 103 -8.53 -0.81 -2.45
CA VAL A 103 -10.00 -0.89 -2.39
C VAL A 103 -10.51 -2.21 -2.98
N GLU A 104 -9.94 -2.66 -4.10
CA GLU A 104 -10.33 -3.93 -4.71
C GLU A 104 -9.90 -5.13 -3.87
N LEU A 105 -8.72 -5.07 -3.25
CA LEU A 105 -8.24 -6.08 -2.31
C LEU A 105 -9.19 -6.22 -1.12
N MET A 106 -9.51 -5.10 -0.45
CA MET A 106 -10.39 -5.09 0.71
C MET A 106 -11.81 -5.54 0.35
N TYR A 107 -12.31 -5.13 -0.81
CA TYR A 107 -13.57 -5.64 -1.35
C TYR A 107 -13.53 -7.16 -1.55
N SER A 108 -12.46 -7.69 -2.14
CA SER A 108 -12.31 -9.14 -2.37
C SER A 108 -12.27 -9.93 -1.07
N VAL A 109 -11.56 -9.42 -0.06
CA VAL A 109 -11.52 -10.00 1.29
C VAL A 109 -12.93 -10.02 1.89
N PHE A 110 -13.65 -8.90 1.84
CA PHE A 110 -15.02 -8.80 2.34
C PHE A 110 -15.98 -9.78 1.65
N GLN A 111 -15.88 -9.94 0.33
CA GLN A 111 -16.70 -10.92 -0.40
C GLN A 111 -16.48 -12.35 0.11
N ILE A 112 -15.24 -12.71 0.41
CA ILE A 112 -14.93 -14.04 0.95
C ILE A 112 -15.45 -14.21 2.36
N CYS A 113 -15.36 -13.20 3.21
CA CYS A 113 -16.01 -13.23 4.53
C CYS A 113 -17.51 -13.50 4.39
N LYS A 114 -18.18 -12.84 3.43
CA LYS A 114 -19.60 -13.08 3.11
C LYS A 114 -19.85 -14.50 2.60
N THR A 115 -19.04 -15.02 1.68
CA THR A 115 -19.19 -16.38 1.13
C THR A 115 -18.95 -17.46 2.19
N SER A 116 -17.96 -17.27 3.05
CA SER A 116 -17.63 -18.19 4.15
C SER A 116 -18.54 -18.04 5.37
N ARG A 117 -19.53 -17.13 5.34
CA ARG A 117 -20.45 -16.83 6.45
C ARG A 117 -19.73 -16.52 7.77
N MET A 118 -18.63 -15.78 7.68
CA MET A 118 -17.86 -15.36 8.84
C MET A 118 -18.66 -14.37 9.69
N ASN A 119 -18.44 -14.41 11.00
CA ASN A 119 -19.02 -13.47 11.95
C ASN A 119 -18.49 -12.04 11.71
N LEU A 120 -19.20 -11.05 12.25
CA LEU A 120 -18.81 -9.64 12.16
C LEU A 120 -17.39 -9.40 12.67
N ARG A 121 -17.10 -9.97 13.85
CA ARG A 121 -15.78 -9.89 14.49
C ARG A 121 -14.66 -10.54 13.69
N GLN A 122 -14.93 -11.70 13.09
CA GLN A 122 -13.99 -12.40 12.21
C GLN A 122 -13.69 -11.56 10.97
N THR A 123 -14.74 -10.96 10.39
CA THR A 123 -14.64 -10.09 9.22
C THR A 123 -13.83 -8.83 9.52
N GLY A 124 -14.10 -8.13 10.63
CA GLY A 124 -13.35 -6.95 11.05
C GLY A 124 -11.88 -7.25 11.30
N THR A 125 -11.61 -8.38 11.97
CA THR A 125 -10.23 -8.87 12.20
C THR A 125 -9.53 -9.15 10.87
N LEU A 126 -10.18 -9.87 9.95
CA LEU A 126 -9.54 -10.24 8.69
C LEU A 126 -9.23 -9.01 7.82
N LEU A 127 -10.18 -8.07 7.71
CA LEU A 127 -9.95 -6.81 6.99
C LEU A 127 -8.77 -6.04 7.60
N SER A 128 -8.69 -5.97 8.93
CA SER A 128 -7.59 -5.30 9.62
C SER A 128 -6.23 -5.97 9.39
N ILE A 129 -6.15 -7.30 9.43
CA ILE A 129 -4.91 -8.04 9.13
C ILE A 129 -4.43 -7.74 7.71
N PHE A 130 -5.34 -7.78 6.72
CA PHE A 130 -4.99 -7.48 5.33
C PHE A 130 -4.53 -6.03 5.15
N TYR A 131 -5.20 -5.08 5.80
CA TYR A 131 -4.83 -3.67 5.78
C TYR A 131 -3.43 -3.46 6.38
N LEU A 132 -3.17 -3.98 7.58
CA LEU A 132 -1.87 -3.86 8.25
C LEU A 132 -0.76 -4.56 7.48
N THR A 133 -1.04 -5.72 6.89
CA THR A 133 -0.08 -6.44 6.03
C THR A 133 0.25 -5.64 4.78
N HIS A 134 -0.75 -5.01 4.16
CA HIS A 134 -0.52 -4.15 3.01
C HIS A 134 0.29 -2.89 3.35
N GLN A 135 0.01 -2.30 4.51
CA GLN A 135 0.76 -1.16 5.01
C GLN A 135 2.21 -1.55 5.33
N TYR A 136 2.44 -2.71 5.97
CA TYR A 136 3.77 -3.25 6.23
C TYR A 136 4.54 -3.46 4.93
N PHE A 137 3.92 -4.10 3.94
CA PHE A 137 4.52 -4.32 2.62
C PHE A 137 4.90 -3.01 1.93
N SER A 138 4.00 -2.02 1.94
CA SER A 138 4.22 -0.72 1.28
C SER A 138 5.16 0.20 2.06
N SER A 139 5.42 -0.05 3.35
CA SER A 139 6.26 0.81 4.21
C SER A 139 7.76 0.72 3.90
N SER A 140 8.24 -0.40 3.35
CA SER A 140 9.66 -0.63 3.11
C SER A 140 9.90 -1.34 1.79
N PHE A 141 10.93 -0.89 1.06
CA PHE A 141 11.35 -1.49 -0.20
C PHE A 141 12.01 -2.87 -0.02
N ASP A 142 12.63 -3.10 1.13
CA ASP A 142 13.32 -4.35 1.48
C ASP A 142 12.36 -5.45 1.98
N THR A 143 11.04 -5.22 1.87
CA THR A 143 10.05 -6.25 2.13
C THR A 143 10.08 -7.30 1.02
N THR A 144 10.44 -8.51 1.40
CA THR A 144 10.39 -9.70 0.55
C THR A 144 9.05 -10.41 0.72
N THR A 145 8.74 -11.31 -0.22
CA THR A 145 7.54 -12.16 -0.15
C THR A 145 7.52 -12.98 1.14
N GLU A 146 8.67 -13.51 1.55
CA GLU A 146 8.83 -14.31 2.77
C GLU A 146 8.55 -13.50 4.02
N LYS A 147 9.11 -12.28 4.11
CA LYS A 147 8.86 -11.37 5.24
C LYS A 147 7.38 -11.01 5.34
N THR A 148 6.74 -10.74 4.20
CA THR A 148 5.31 -10.39 4.14
C THR A 148 4.43 -11.57 4.53
N TYR A 149 4.77 -12.77 4.08
CA TYR A 149 4.07 -14.00 4.48
C TYR A 149 4.23 -14.27 5.97
N HIS A 150 5.46 -14.15 6.49
CA HIS A 150 5.73 -14.34 7.92
C HIS A 150 4.90 -13.36 8.75
N PHE A 151 4.90 -12.08 8.39
CA PHE A 151 4.11 -11.05 9.06
C PHE A 151 2.62 -11.41 9.09
N PHE A 152 2.03 -11.77 7.93
CA PHE A 152 0.63 -12.18 7.86
C PHE A 152 0.35 -13.44 8.70
N LYS A 153 1.24 -14.43 8.64
CA LYS A 153 1.09 -15.71 9.36
C LYS A 153 1.09 -15.48 10.88
N GLU A 154 1.96 -14.62 11.39
CA GLU A 154 2.01 -14.31 12.83
C GLU A 154 0.73 -13.60 13.29
N TYR A 155 0.19 -12.66 12.51
CA TYR A 155 -1.12 -12.07 12.78
C TYR A 155 -2.23 -13.12 12.86
N ILE A 156 -2.28 -14.04 11.91
CA ILE A 156 -3.27 -15.12 11.94
C ILE A 156 -3.08 -15.97 13.19
N LEU A 157 -1.85 -16.34 13.54
CA LEU A 157 -1.56 -17.18 14.70
C LEU A 157 -2.07 -16.56 16.02
N GLN A 158 -1.89 -15.25 16.21
CA GLN A 158 -2.42 -14.52 17.36
C GLN A 158 -3.94 -14.55 17.47
N HIS A 159 -4.63 -14.77 16.37
CA HIS A 159 -6.08 -14.85 16.29
C HIS A 159 -6.63 -16.28 16.25
N CYS A 160 -5.77 -17.31 16.35
CA CYS A 160 -6.14 -18.72 16.30
C CYS A 160 -5.99 -19.44 17.65
N VAL A 161 -4.99 -19.05 18.44
CA VAL A 161 -4.63 -19.73 19.69
C VAL A 161 -5.22 -18.97 20.86
N GLU A 162 -5.84 -19.66 21.82
CA GLU A 162 -6.26 -19.08 23.10
C GLU A 162 -5.09 -19.12 24.09
N CYS A 163 -4.35 -18.03 24.19
CA CYS A 163 -3.36 -17.81 25.23
C CYS A 163 -3.37 -16.33 25.65
N PRO A 164 -4.29 -15.92 26.54
CA PRO A 164 -4.30 -14.58 27.11
C PRO A 164 -2.97 -14.29 27.84
N PRO A 165 -2.43 -13.06 27.83
CA PRO A 165 -3.06 -11.78 27.43
C PRO A 165 -2.91 -11.40 25.95
N ASP A 166 -2.03 -12.06 25.20
CA ASP A 166 -1.56 -11.58 23.89
C ASP A 166 -2.31 -12.17 22.69
N THR A 167 -3.10 -13.23 22.90
CA THR A 167 -3.79 -13.94 21.82
C THR A 167 -5.26 -14.20 22.13
N MET A 168 -6.07 -14.26 21.08
CA MET A 168 -7.51 -14.43 21.20
C MET A 168 -8.04 -15.31 20.06
N GLN A 169 -8.72 -16.40 20.38
CA GLN A 169 -9.32 -17.25 19.36
C GLN A 169 -10.54 -16.58 18.74
N ILE A 170 -10.32 -16.06 17.54
CA ILE A 170 -11.36 -15.48 16.67
C ILE A 170 -11.62 -16.45 15.51
N PHE A 171 -10.58 -17.16 15.05
CA PHE A 171 -10.66 -18.12 13.96
C PHE A 171 -10.45 -19.55 14.47
N SER A 172 -11.22 -20.47 13.92
CA SER A 172 -10.95 -21.90 14.02
C SER A 172 -9.75 -22.28 13.15
N TYR A 173 -9.01 -23.33 13.52
CA TYR A 173 -7.88 -23.84 12.74
C TYR A 173 -8.20 -24.07 11.26
N ALA A 174 -9.41 -24.58 10.96
CA ALA A 174 -9.85 -24.80 9.59
C ALA A 174 -10.06 -23.50 8.81
N GLU A 175 -10.63 -22.48 9.45
CA GLU A 175 -10.84 -21.15 8.86
C GLU A 175 -9.51 -20.47 8.58
N SER A 176 -8.57 -20.56 9.51
CA SER A 176 -7.24 -19.97 9.39
C SER A 176 -6.44 -20.57 8.24
N LYS A 177 -6.53 -21.89 8.04
CA LYS A 177 -5.94 -22.56 6.88
C LYS A 177 -6.52 -22.02 5.56
N ASN A 178 -7.84 -21.84 5.50
CA ASN A 178 -8.50 -21.28 4.31
C ASN A 178 -8.08 -19.83 4.06
N VAL A 179 -8.00 -19.02 5.11
CA VAL A 179 -7.55 -17.61 5.05
C VAL A 179 -6.10 -17.53 4.54
N VAL A 180 -5.19 -18.35 5.05
CA VAL A 180 -3.79 -18.37 4.61
C VAL A 180 -3.69 -18.80 3.14
N SER A 181 -4.42 -19.84 2.74
CA SER A 181 -4.45 -20.28 1.33
C SER A 181 -4.96 -19.18 0.41
N PHE A 182 -6.01 -18.48 0.84
CA PHE A 182 -6.58 -17.36 0.12
C PHE A 182 -5.58 -16.19 0.01
N PHE A 183 -4.91 -15.82 1.10
CA PHE A 183 -3.86 -14.79 1.10
C PHE A 183 -2.74 -15.12 0.12
N CYS A 184 -2.28 -16.37 0.09
CA CYS A 184 -1.24 -16.80 -0.86
C CYS A 184 -1.70 -16.64 -2.31
N THR A 185 -2.96 -16.99 -2.60
CA THR A 185 -3.51 -16.99 -3.96
C THR A 185 -3.84 -15.58 -4.46
N LEU A 186 -4.43 -14.75 -3.60
CA LEU A 186 -4.87 -13.40 -3.96
C LEU A 186 -3.75 -12.38 -3.84
N TYR A 187 -2.98 -12.41 -2.74
CA TYR A 187 -2.04 -11.35 -2.40
C TYR A 187 -0.61 -11.72 -2.78
N LEU A 188 -0.05 -12.81 -2.25
CA LEU A 188 1.37 -13.16 -2.49
C LEU A 188 1.67 -13.45 -3.96
N ARG A 189 0.77 -14.13 -4.68
CA ARG A 189 0.94 -14.38 -6.11
C ARG A 189 1.07 -13.09 -6.93
N ASN A 190 0.39 -12.04 -6.49
CA ASN A 190 0.36 -10.75 -7.19
C ASN A 190 1.31 -9.72 -6.58
N LEU A 191 2.13 -10.10 -5.60
CA LEU A 191 3.01 -9.19 -4.86
C LEU A 191 3.91 -8.32 -5.76
N PRO A 192 4.52 -8.84 -6.84
CA PRO A 192 5.34 -8.01 -7.74
C PRO A 192 4.55 -6.90 -8.43
N LEU A 193 3.31 -7.18 -8.82
CA LEU A 193 2.42 -6.19 -9.44
C LEU A 193 1.94 -5.16 -8.41
N ILE A 194 1.61 -5.62 -7.21
CA ILE A 194 1.26 -4.74 -6.09
C ILE A 194 2.44 -3.80 -5.82
N LYS A 195 3.67 -4.33 -5.75
CA LYS A 195 4.92 -3.57 -5.55
C LYS A 195 5.08 -2.44 -6.56
N LEU A 196 4.86 -2.75 -7.85
CA LEU A 196 4.96 -1.78 -8.93
C LEU A 196 3.92 -0.65 -8.84
N LEU A 197 2.72 -0.96 -8.35
CA LEU A 197 1.59 -0.02 -8.33
C LEU A 197 1.47 0.79 -7.05
N THR A 198 1.96 0.28 -5.92
CA THR A 198 1.82 0.92 -4.61
C THR A 198 3.04 1.69 -4.17
N LEU A 199 4.23 1.34 -4.65
CA LEU A 199 5.44 2.08 -4.28
C LEU A 199 5.56 3.34 -5.14
N PRO A 200 5.54 4.54 -4.54
CA PRO A 200 5.77 5.78 -5.27
C PRO A 200 7.21 5.79 -5.80
N ASN A 201 7.39 6.39 -6.98
CA ASN A 201 8.68 6.54 -7.67
C ASN A 201 9.81 6.87 -6.68
N PHE A 202 10.78 5.97 -6.55
CA PHE A 202 11.86 6.08 -5.59
C PHE A 202 12.80 7.24 -5.95
N GLY A 203 13.00 8.15 -5.00
CA GLY A 203 14.10 9.11 -5.04
C GLY A 203 15.33 8.49 -4.38
N PHE A 204 16.39 8.22 -5.15
CA PHE A 204 17.68 7.84 -4.59
C PHE A 204 18.46 9.11 -4.25
N THR A 205 18.87 9.28 -2.99
CA THR A 205 19.79 10.33 -2.58
C THR A 205 21.22 9.80 -2.65
N VAL A 206 21.94 10.16 -3.71
CA VAL A 206 23.38 9.87 -3.81
C VAL A 206 24.14 11.00 -3.13
N GLN A 207 24.83 10.70 -2.03
CA GLN A 207 25.76 11.65 -1.40
C GLN A 207 27.06 11.70 -2.23
N TYR A 208 27.01 12.37 -3.38
CA TYR A 208 28.19 12.57 -4.22
C TYR A 208 28.89 13.88 -3.83
N LYS A 209 30.13 13.78 -3.34
CA LYS A 209 30.99 14.95 -3.15
C LYS A 209 31.62 15.32 -4.49
N LEU A 210 31.22 16.45 -5.06
CA LEU A 210 31.85 16.96 -6.28
C LEU A 210 33.34 17.23 -6.03
N PRO A 211 34.25 16.75 -6.91
CA PRO A 211 35.64 17.14 -6.84
C PRO A 211 35.77 18.66 -7.04
N PRO A 212 36.71 19.33 -6.34
CA PRO A 212 36.89 20.76 -6.46
C PRO A 212 37.24 21.14 -7.90
N GLU A 213 36.57 22.16 -8.44
CA GLU A 213 36.83 22.61 -9.80
C GLU A 213 38.30 23.03 -9.94
N PRO A 214 38.98 22.66 -11.05
CA PRO A 214 40.35 23.08 -11.27
C PRO A 214 40.40 24.60 -11.36
N VAL A 215 41.20 25.21 -10.49
CA VAL A 215 41.45 26.65 -10.46
C VAL A 215 41.99 27.06 -11.82
N LYS A 216 41.19 27.77 -12.62
CA LYS A 216 41.64 28.38 -13.87
C LYS A 216 42.68 29.43 -13.51
N SER A 217 43.96 29.08 -13.59
CA SER A 217 45.06 30.05 -13.52
C SER A 217 44.83 31.07 -14.62
N LYS A 218 44.46 32.29 -14.26
CA LYS A 218 44.37 33.41 -15.21
C LYS A 218 45.74 33.52 -15.89
N GLY A 219 45.80 33.15 -17.16
CA GLY A 219 46.99 33.32 -17.99
C GLY A 219 47.41 34.78 -17.91
N LYS A 220 48.66 35.01 -17.49
CA LYS A 220 49.33 36.29 -17.66
C LYS A 220 49.31 36.61 -19.16
N LYS A 221 48.53 37.61 -19.56
CA LYS A 221 48.71 38.26 -20.86
C LYS A 221 50.13 38.82 -20.88
N LYS A 222 50.98 38.25 -21.73
CA LYS A 222 52.20 38.90 -22.22
C LYS A 222 51.81 39.88 -23.32
#